data_AF-A0A512L7S1-F1
#
_entry.id   AF-A0A512L7S1-F1
#
_cell.length_a   1.000
_cell.length_b   1.000
_cell.length_c   1.000
_cell.angle_alpha   90.00
_cell.angle_beta   90.00
_cell.angle_gamma   90.00
#
_symmetry.space_group_name_H-M   'P 1'
#
loop_
_entity.id
_entity.type
_entity.pdbx_description
1 polymer ?
#
loop_
_entity_poly.entity_id
_entity_poly.type
_entity_poly.pdbx_seq_one_letter_code
_entity_poly.pdbx_strand_id
1 'polypeptide(L)'
;MKKTSLLLLALVLTACEKPAPTDTVESLVANPERLKEVERLCRADHAKMGDTLCNAASEARRRRFMGNGKGKYTPQQPAPQN
;
A
#
# COMPACT_ATOMS: atom_id res chain seq x y z
N MET A 1 29.74 23.18 12.80
CA MET A 1 29.86 21.76 12.37
C MET A 1 28.91 20.79 13.09
N LYS A 2 28.19 21.17 14.16
CA LYS A 2 27.24 20.28 14.86
C LYS A 2 25.79 20.36 14.33
N LYS A 3 25.36 21.56 13.89
CA LYS A 3 23.99 21.82 13.37
C LYS A 3 23.69 21.13 12.03
N THR A 4 24.71 20.94 11.19
CA THR A 4 24.57 20.22 9.91
C THR A 4 24.34 18.73 10.11
N SER A 5 24.91 18.13 11.15
CA SER A 5 24.69 16.72 11.51
C SER A 5 23.25 16.45 11.97
N LEU A 6 22.64 17.40 12.68
CA LEU A 6 21.23 17.31 13.11
C LEU A 6 20.27 17.42 11.93
N LEU A 7 20.60 18.27 10.94
CA LEU A 7 19.78 18.45 9.74
C LEU A 7 19.79 17.19 8.85
N LEU A 8 20.95 16.55 8.71
CA LEU A 8 21.07 15.28 7.98
C LEU A 8 20.29 14.15 8.65
N LEU A 9 20.30 14.07 9.98
CA LEU A 9 19.56 13.04 10.72
C LEU A 9 18.04 13.20 10.55
N ALA A 10 17.53 14.43 10.56
CA ALA A 10 16.10 14.70 10.38
C ALA A 10 15.57 14.25 9.00
N LEU A 11 16.36 14.37 7.93
CA LEU A 11 15.97 13.88 6.60
C LEU A 11 15.86 12.35 6.51
N VAL A 12 16.62 11.59 7.32
CA VAL A 12 16.53 10.13 7.33
C VAL A 12 15.26 9.67 8.06
N LEU A 13 14.79 10.44 9.04
CA LEU A 13 13.60 10.09 9.82
C LEU A 13 12.29 10.25 9.02
N THR A 14 12.19 11.16 8.06
CA THR A 14 11.02 11.27 7.17
C THR A 14 10.90 10.07 6.20
N ALA A 15 11.98 9.31 6.00
CA ALA A 15 11.94 8.07 5.23
C ALA A 15 11.49 6.83 6.05
N CYS A 16 11.19 7.04 7.35
CA CYS A 16 10.70 6.03 8.28
C CYS A 16 9.30 6.37 8.81
N GLU A 17 8.53 7.19 8.08
CA GLU A 17 7.09 7.26 8.32
C GLU A 17 6.49 5.90 7.99
N LYS A 18 5.97 5.24 9.03
CA LYS A 18 5.12 4.07 8.85
C LYS A 18 4.01 4.45 7.87
N PRO A 19 3.69 3.58 6.90
CA PRO A 19 2.59 3.81 5.98
C PRO A 19 1.38 4.22 6.81
N ALA A 20 0.80 5.36 6.47
CA ALA A 20 -0.25 5.95 7.27
C ALA A 20 -1.37 4.91 7.43
N PRO A 21 -2.11 4.90 8.56
CA PRO A 21 -3.25 3.99 8.74
C PRO A 21 -4.33 4.12 7.64
N THR A 22 -4.19 5.11 6.77
CA THR A 22 -4.97 5.33 5.55
C THR A 22 -4.55 4.50 4.33
N ASP A 23 -3.48 3.70 4.35
CA ASP A 23 -3.09 2.85 3.18
C ASP A 23 -3.85 1.50 3.16
N THR A 24 -5.17 1.53 3.39
CA THR A 24 -6.06 0.37 3.24
C THR A 24 -6.43 0.15 1.77
N VAL A 25 -6.94 -1.04 1.42
CA VAL A 25 -7.38 -1.36 0.05
C VAL A 25 -8.39 -0.34 -0.46
N GLU A 26 -9.41 -0.02 0.32
CA GLU A 26 -10.47 0.93 -0.04
C GLU A 26 -9.93 2.34 -0.28
N SER A 27 -9.01 2.79 0.57
CA SER A 27 -8.39 4.11 0.43
C SER A 27 -7.45 4.18 -0.79
N LEU A 28 -6.67 3.14 -1.04
CA LEU A 28 -5.78 3.05 -2.21
C LEU A 28 -6.58 2.91 -3.52
N VAL A 29 -7.75 2.28 -3.49
CA VAL A 29 -8.69 2.28 -4.62
C VAL A 29 -9.15 3.71 -4.92
N ALA A 30 -9.55 4.47 -3.90
CA ALA A 30 -10.03 5.84 -4.02
C ALA A 30 -8.92 6.84 -4.42
N ASN A 31 -7.66 6.57 -4.06
CA ASN A 31 -6.53 7.50 -4.24
C ASN A 31 -5.44 6.93 -5.19
N PRO A 32 -5.53 7.19 -6.52
CA PRO A 32 -4.59 6.63 -7.51
C PRO A 32 -3.13 7.03 -7.29
N GLU A 33 -2.89 8.30 -6.95
CA GLU A 33 -1.53 8.82 -6.78
C GLU A 33 -0.84 8.17 -5.58
N ARG A 34 -1.58 7.97 -4.48
CA ARG A 34 -1.10 7.23 -3.30
C ARG A 34 -0.79 5.78 -3.63
N LEU A 35 -1.67 5.10 -4.37
CA LEU A 35 -1.44 3.72 -4.81
C LEU A 35 -0.16 3.59 -5.64
N LYS A 36 0.07 4.50 -6.59
CA LYS A 36 1.27 4.49 -7.43
C LYS A 36 2.56 4.64 -6.61
N GLU A 37 2.54 5.49 -5.58
CA GLU A 37 3.69 5.68 -4.70
C GLU A 37 3.94 4.47 -3.80
N VAL A 38 2.89 3.89 -3.21
CA VAL A 38 3.02 2.65 -2.40
C VAL A 38 3.58 1.51 -3.24
N GLU A 39 3.14 1.36 -4.49
CA GLU A 39 3.70 0.36 -5.40
C GLU A 39 5.16 0.62 -5.76
N ARG A 40 5.56 1.90 -5.89
CA ARG A 40 6.96 2.27 -6.11
C ARG A 40 7.81 1.86 -4.91
N LEU A 41 7.33 2.11 -3.69
CA LEU A 41 8.01 1.71 -2.45
C LEU A 41 8.09 0.19 -2.32
N CYS A 42 7.00 -0.54 -2.60
CA CYS A 42 6.98 -2.01 -2.59
C CYS A 42 7.97 -2.62 -3.60
N ARG A 43 8.14 -2.01 -4.78
CA ARG A 43 9.17 -2.44 -5.74
C ARG A 43 10.59 -2.13 -5.28
N ALA A 44 10.78 -1.02 -4.56
CA ALA A 44 12.09 -0.60 -4.09
C ALA A 44 12.58 -1.46 -2.92
N ASP A 45 11.71 -1.76 -1.96
CA ASP A 45 12.07 -2.56 -0.78
C ASP A 45 10.83 -3.24 -0.17
N HIS A 46 10.49 -4.42 -0.67
CA HIS A 46 9.36 -5.21 -0.19
C HIS A 46 9.50 -5.61 1.28
N ALA A 47 10.71 -5.97 1.72
CA ALA A 47 10.98 -6.41 3.08
C ALA A 47 10.73 -5.30 4.10
N LYS A 48 11.07 -4.05 3.76
CA LYS A 48 10.78 -2.89 4.59
C LYS A 48 9.29 -2.53 4.62
N MET A 49 8.59 -2.63 3.50
CA MET A 49 7.17 -2.24 3.40
C MET A 49 6.23 -3.29 4.01
N GLY A 50 6.60 -4.57 3.93
CA GLY A 50 5.84 -5.70 4.44
C GLY A 50 4.77 -6.20 3.47
N ASP A 51 4.57 -7.52 3.50
CA ASP A 51 3.66 -8.24 2.60
C ASP A 51 2.22 -7.73 2.70
N THR A 52 1.75 -7.38 3.89
CA THR A 52 0.38 -6.92 4.13
C THR A 52 0.05 -5.67 3.32
N LEU A 53 0.95 -4.69 3.31
CA LEU A 53 0.75 -3.45 2.57
C LEU A 53 0.91 -3.64 1.07
N CYS A 54 1.92 -4.39 0.63
CA CYS A 54 2.13 -4.61 -0.80
C CYS A 54 1.05 -5.49 -1.42
N ASN A 55 0.48 -6.42 -0.65
CA ASN A 55 -0.72 -7.17 -1.05
C ASN A 55 -1.95 -6.27 -1.10
N ALA A 56 -2.13 -5.35 -0.13
CA ALA A 56 -3.22 -4.39 -0.15
C ALA A 56 -3.16 -3.46 -1.37
N ALA A 57 -1.97 -2.98 -1.73
CA ALA A 57 -1.75 -2.18 -2.94
C ALA A 57 -2.06 -2.99 -4.21
N SER A 58 -1.59 -4.24 -4.28
CA SER A 58 -1.88 -5.15 -5.40
C SER A 58 -3.38 -5.41 -5.56
N GLU A 59 -4.08 -5.63 -4.44
CA GLU A 59 -5.53 -5.78 -4.44
C GLU A 59 -6.24 -4.49 -4.87
N ALA A 60 -5.81 -3.33 -4.39
CA ALA A 60 -6.39 -2.06 -4.78
C ALA A 60 -6.24 -1.82 -6.29
N ARG A 61 -5.07 -2.09 -6.87
CA ARG A 61 -4.87 -2.05 -8.33
C ARG A 61 -5.79 -3.02 -9.06
N ARG A 62 -5.88 -4.28 -8.58
CA ARG A 62 -6.78 -5.29 -9.15
C ARG A 62 -8.22 -4.80 -9.14
N ARG A 63 -8.72 -4.27 -8.01
CA ARG A 63 -10.09 -3.78 -7.87
C ARG A 63 -10.39 -2.59 -8.76
N ARG A 64 -9.43 -1.69 -8.98
CA ARG A 64 -9.60 -0.57 -9.90
C ARG A 64 -9.75 -1.00 -11.36
N PHE A 65 -9.07 -2.06 -11.75
CA PHE A 65 -9.08 -2.53 -13.14
C PHE A 65 -10.19 -3.56 -13.39
N MET A 66 -10.30 -4.58 -12.53
CA MET A 66 -11.25 -5.70 -12.66
C MET A 66 -12.58 -5.46 -11.94
N GLY A 67 -12.68 -4.40 -11.13
CA GLY A 67 -13.80 -4.23 -10.21
C GLY A 67 -13.68 -5.10 -8.96
N ASN A 68 -14.72 -5.07 -8.12
CA ASN A 68 -14.77 -5.75 -6.83
C ASN A 68 -15.07 -7.27 -6.94
N GLY A 69 -14.98 -7.87 -8.12
CA GLY A 69 -15.27 -9.30 -8.32
C GLY A 69 -16.74 -9.67 -8.13
N LYS A 70 -17.66 -8.71 -8.19
CA LYS A 70 -19.12 -8.96 -8.15
C LYS A 70 -19.73 -9.04 -9.55
N GLY A 71 -18.93 -9.42 -10.55
CA GLY A 71 -19.42 -9.65 -11.91
C GLY A 71 -20.32 -10.89 -11.97
N LYS A 72 -21.26 -10.93 -12.91
CA LYS A 72 -22.22 -12.04 -13.04
C LYS A 72 -21.57 -13.42 -13.23
N TYR A 73 -20.34 -13.44 -13.74
CA TYR A 73 -19.58 -14.65 -14.03
C TYR A 73 -18.44 -14.91 -13.04
N THR A 74 -18.29 -14.09 -11.99
CA THR A 74 -17.27 -14.35 -10.96
C THR A 74 -17.81 -15.38 -9.98
N PRO A 75 -17.18 -16.57 -9.85
CA PRO A 75 -17.60 -17.56 -8.87
C PRO A 75 -17.53 -16.95 -7.46
N GLN A 76 -18.65 -16.95 -6.75
CA GLN A 76 -18.68 -16.50 -5.36
C GLN A 76 -18.10 -17.61 -4.49
N GLN A 77 -17.06 -17.29 -3.72
CA GLN A 77 -16.50 -18.24 -2.78
C GLN A 77 -17.57 -18.58 -1.73
N PRO A 78 -17.93 -19.86 -1.53
CA PRO A 78 -18.88 -20.24 -0.50
C PRO A 78 -18.41 -19.72 0.86
N ALA A 79 -19.35 -19.25 1.69
CA ALA A 79 -19.03 -18.86 3.06
C ALA A 79 -18.38 -20.05 3.80
N PRO A 80 -17.38 -19.82 4.68
CA PRO A 80 -16.78 -20.89 5.48
C PRO A 80 -17.88 -21.59 6.28
N GLN A 81 -18.02 -22.90 6.11
CA GLN A 81 -18.91 -23.71 6.93
C GLN A 81 -18.15 -24.01 8.22
N ASN A 82 -18.59 -23.40 9.34
CA ASN A 82 -18.12 -23.73 10.69
C ASN A 82 -18.73 -25.05 11.15
#